data_AF-A0A938V2I9-F1
#
_entry.id   AF-A0A938V2I9-F1
#
_cell.length_a   1.000
_cell.length_b   1.000
_cell.length_c   1.000
_cell.angle_alpha   90.00
_cell.angle_beta   90.00
_cell.angle_gamma   90.00
#
_symmetry.space_group_name_H-M   'P 1'
#
loop_
_entity.id
_entity.type
_entity.pdbx_description
1 polymer ?
#
loop_
_entity_poly.entity_id
_entity_poly.type
_entity_poly.pdbx_seq_one_letter_code
_entity_poly.pdbx_strand_id
1 'polypeptide(L)'
;MRLGMLRVLVLAASLALVAAPGCKKEEPKQEAKKEDPAAKAKAEAEAKAKEAAEAAAKAEAEAKAKAEAEAKAAEEAKAKAEAEAKAAEEAAAKAAEEAKAKAEAEAKAAEEAAAKAKAEAEAKGMELVDKAIAAAGGIEALTAKFAAYTVKSKGLYMGMAYEMTTYWKAPDKMVMDIVSDRHGGMAMGYSSDDCWNRMGDIVVDCMEEEKKTVPMMLWSSYLFNLYPMKGEGFVATYKGDKELDGKKLALVEVTKEGAPGAVTFGFDSETGLVSLEEYAGTMGGKEGVVSMRISAWQDVDGIKAPLKSTMLFGESMVMEDEFVSATFGTVDEALLARPAQAAAGTTRIKPVVEHNVVFALHKGPYDGIGATIGKVYACIGMNGLVPLSGPTMAYLKDPSQTQNPEEYETEVFVEIGPTTLEQLQGEGCGMKKIPAGEVAARVEIGPYDKVAANYGELAKWIGKNGYAVSGPALMATYNNPATTAPDALVSELMFMVVKK
;
A
#
# COMPACT_ATOMS: atom_id res chain seq x y z
N MET A 1 -25.49 27.76 -8.81
CA MET A 1 -26.60 27.86 -9.79
C MET A 1 -27.32 26.51 -9.87
N ARG A 2 -28.43 26.45 -10.63
CA ARG A 2 -29.22 25.24 -11.04
C ARG A 2 -28.38 23.97 -11.27
N LEU A 3 -28.88 22.74 -11.07
CA LEU A 3 -30.08 22.21 -10.38
C LEU A 3 -29.94 20.66 -10.29
N GLY A 4 -30.26 20.00 -9.17
CA GLY A 4 -30.19 18.53 -9.08
C GLY A 4 -30.52 17.95 -7.70
N MET A 5 -31.69 17.31 -7.55
CA MET A 5 -32.19 16.69 -6.31
C MET A 5 -31.69 15.22 -6.16
N LEU A 6 -31.42 14.70 -4.95
CA LEU A 6 -32.36 14.07 -3.99
C LEU A 6 -33.11 12.85 -4.62
N ARG A 7 -33.16 11.62 -4.10
CA ARG A 7 -33.05 10.99 -2.74
C ARG A 7 -32.37 9.59 -2.85
N VAL A 8 -31.64 9.00 -1.87
CA VAL A 8 -32.05 8.44 -0.54
C VAL A 8 -33.11 7.32 -0.68
N LEU A 9 -32.77 6.01 -0.59
CA LEU A 9 -32.71 5.14 0.63
C LEU A 9 -34.05 5.00 1.40
N VAL A 10 -34.52 3.84 1.91
CA VAL A 10 -33.97 2.45 1.97
C VAL A 10 -34.85 1.45 1.16
N LEU A 11 -35.46 0.30 1.57
CA LEU A 11 -35.60 -0.50 2.83
C LEU A 11 -35.96 -1.99 2.55
N ALA A 12 -35.48 -2.92 3.40
CA ALA A 12 -36.03 -4.24 3.79
C ALA A 12 -36.37 -5.38 2.76
N ALA A 13 -35.47 -6.38 2.75
CA ALA A 13 -35.71 -7.79 3.15
C ALA A 13 -36.39 -8.84 2.24
N SER A 14 -35.93 -10.09 2.43
CA SER A 14 -36.36 -11.38 1.85
C SER A 14 -35.91 -11.66 0.40
N LEU A 15 -35.59 -12.87 -0.08
CA LEU A 15 -35.03 -14.16 0.41
C LEU A 15 -35.24 -15.16 -0.78
N ALA A 16 -34.25 -16.00 -1.09
CA ALA A 16 -34.31 -17.21 -1.94
C ALA A 16 -34.34 -17.12 -3.51
N LEU A 17 -33.44 -17.93 -4.11
CA LEU A 17 -33.52 -18.72 -5.38
C LEU A 17 -33.75 -18.00 -6.74
N VAL A 18 -32.91 -18.17 -7.79
CA VAL A 18 -32.65 -19.36 -8.67
C VAL A 18 -33.81 -19.64 -9.64
N ALA A 19 -33.62 -19.89 -10.95
CA ALA A 19 -32.51 -19.68 -11.90
C ALA A 19 -33.01 -19.91 -13.35
N ALA A 20 -32.18 -19.68 -14.37
CA ALA A 20 -32.33 -20.32 -15.69
C ALA A 20 -31.87 -21.81 -15.59
N PRO A 21 -32.37 -22.75 -16.43
CA PRO A 21 -31.83 -22.84 -17.81
C PRO A 21 -32.77 -23.46 -18.88
N GLY A 22 -32.32 -23.37 -20.14
CA GLY A 22 -32.47 -24.46 -21.13
C GLY A 22 -33.79 -24.58 -21.89
N CYS A 23 -33.71 -24.80 -23.20
CA CYS A 23 -34.87 -25.12 -24.04
C CYS A 23 -34.48 -26.08 -25.18
N LYS A 24 -35.04 -27.31 -25.18
CA LYS A 24 -35.08 -28.20 -26.35
C LYS A 24 -36.09 -29.35 -26.15
N LYS A 25 -36.68 -29.78 -27.27
CA LYS A 25 -37.70 -30.84 -27.46
C LYS A 25 -39.12 -30.52 -26.98
N GLU A 26 -40.04 -30.57 -27.96
CA GLU A 26 -41.47 -30.77 -27.81
C GLU A 26 -41.79 -32.28 -27.70
N GLU A 27 -42.97 -32.63 -27.16
CA GLU A 27 -43.94 -33.66 -27.61
C GLU A 27 -44.95 -33.98 -26.47
N PRO A 28 -46.17 -34.49 -26.72
CA PRO A 28 -47.22 -33.86 -27.53
C PRO A 28 -48.63 -33.96 -26.88
N LYS A 29 -49.68 -33.66 -27.68
CA LYS A 29 -51.12 -34.07 -27.57
C LYS A 29 -52.13 -33.24 -26.75
N GLN A 30 -53.21 -32.86 -27.45
CA GLN A 30 -54.66 -33.08 -27.18
C GLN A 30 -55.25 -32.54 -25.84
N GLU A 31 -56.48 -32.01 -25.75
CA GLU A 31 -57.57 -31.89 -26.74
C GLU A 31 -58.61 -30.83 -26.31
N ALA A 32 -59.47 -30.39 -27.25
CA ALA A 32 -60.95 -30.44 -27.13
C ALA A 32 -61.67 -29.33 -27.92
N LYS A 33 -62.48 -29.74 -28.92
CA LYS A 33 -63.85 -29.21 -29.03
C LYS A 33 -64.81 -30.20 -29.68
N LYS A 34 -65.94 -30.38 -28.99
CA LYS A 34 -67.19 -31.05 -29.38
C LYS A 34 -67.82 -30.41 -30.64
N GLU A 35 -68.70 -31.05 -31.41
CA GLU A 35 -69.22 -32.44 -31.39
C GLU A 35 -69.76 -32.86 -32.79
N ASP A 36 -69.99 -34.16 -32.95
CA ASP A 36 -70.68 -34.87 -34.06
C ASP A 36 -72.24 -34.67 -33.92
N PRO A 37 -73.20 -35.29 -34.68
CA PRO A 37 -73.04 -36.37 -35.65
C PRO A 37 -73.93 -36.42 -36.92
N ALA A 38 -73.63 -37.44 -37.75
CA ALA A 38 -74.57 -38.23 -38.57
C ALA A 38 -75.19 -37.61 -39.86
N ALA A 39 -75.44 -38.37 -40.94
CA ALA A 39 -74.99 -39.74 -41.26
C ALA A 39 -75.14 -40.12 -42.76
N LYS A 40 -74.13 -40.83 -43.28
CA LYS A 40 -74.23 -42.11 -44.05
C LYS A 40 -75.06 -42.19 -45.36
N ALA A 41 -74.31 -42.23 -46.48
CA ALA A 41 -74.67 -42.85 -47.77
C ALA A 41 -75.84 -42.18 -48.56
N LYS A 42 -76.12 -42.49 -49.83
CA LYS A 42 -75.58 -43.48 -50.80
C LYS A 42 -75.69 -42.81 -52.21
N ALA A 43 -74.60 -42.52 -52.92
CA ALA A 43 -73.95 -43.34 -53.97
C ALA A 43 -74.84 -43.77 -55.15
N GLU A 44 -74.25 -43.80 -56.37
CA GLU A 44 -74.78 -44.34 -57.64
C GLU A 44 -75.92 -43.52 -58.32
N ALA A 45 -75.99 -43.37 -59.66
CA ALA A 45 -74.97 -43.56 -60.70
C ALA A 45 -75.26 -42.71 -61.98
N GLU A 46 -74.18 -42.22 -62.60
CA GLU A 46 -73.93 -42.17 -64.05
C GLU A 46 -75.10 -41.97 -65.04
N ALA A 47 -75.42 -40.72 -65.42
CA ALA A 47 -76.13 -40.41 -66.67
C ALA A 47 -76.05 -38.92 -67.12
N LYS A 48 -74.88 -38.42 -67.58
CA LYS A 48 -74.79 -37.38 -68.63
C LYS A 48 -73.35 -37.09 -69.10
N ALA A 49 -72.83 -37.99 -69.94
CA ALA A 49 -71.73 -37.64 -70.82
C ALA A 49 -72.25 -36.85 -72.04
N LYS A 50 -71.84 -35.59 -72.20
CA LYS A 50 -71.64 -34.96 -73.52
C LYS A 50 -70.86 -33.65 -73.45
N GLU A 51 -70.11 -33.38 -74.53
CA GLU A 51 -69.50 -32.10 -74.91
C GLU A 51 -68.58 -31.35 -73.91
N ALA A 52 -68.17 -31.96 -72.79
CA ALA A 52 -66.99 -31.52 -72.02
C ALA A 52 -65.63 -31.77 -72.75
N ALA A 53 -65.65 -31.91 -74.08
CA ALA A 53 -64.51 -32.31 -74.91
C ALA A 53 -63.73 -31.12 -75.52
N GLU A 54 -64.37 -29.95 -75.69
CA GLU A 54 -63.78 -28.82 -76.43
C GLU A 54 -63.04 -27.80 -75.55
N ALA A 55 -63.32 -27.77 -74.24
CA ALA A 55 -62.65 -26.85 -73.30
C ALA A 55 -61.26 -27.36 -72.84
N ALA A 56 -61.06 -28.68 -72.77
CA ALA A 56 -59.84 -29.29 -72.21
C ALA A 56 -58.62 -29.10 -73.13
N ALA A 57 -58.79 -29.30 -74.44
CA ALA A 57 -57.69 -29.34 -75.41
C ALA A 57 -56.91 -28.02 -75.56
N LYS A 58 -57.50 -26.89 -75.16
CA LYS A 58 -56.84 -25.57 -75.19
C LYS A 58 -56.29 -25.16 -73.81
N ALA A 59 -57.00 -25.50 -72.73
CA ALA A 59 -56.57 -25.19 -71.37
C ALA A 59 -55.32 -25.99 -70.92
N GLU A 60 -55.22 -27.27 -71.27
CA GLU A 60 -54.06 -28.08 -70.85
C GLU A 60 -52.77 -27.66 -71.57
N ALA A 61 -52.85 -27.31 -72.86
CA ALA A 61 -51.67 -26.89 -73.64
C ALA A 61 -51.04 -25.60 -73.10
N GLU A 62 -51.85 -24.59 -72.78
CA GLU A 62 -51.38 -23.28 -72.31
C GLU A 62 -50.90 -23.33 -70.85
N ALA A 63 -51.57 -24.12 -69.99
CA ALA A 63 -51.14 -24.34 -68.61
C ALA A 63 -49.79 -25.09 -68.53
N LYS A 64 -49.59 -26.12 -69.36
CA LYS A 64 -48.39 -26.98 -69.33
C LYS A 64 -47.16 -26.26 -69.89
N ALA A 65 -47.33 -25.51 -70.99
CA ALA A 65 -46.28 -24.66 -71.55
C ALA A 65 -45.82 -23.57 -70.58
N LYS A 66 -46.76 -22.93 -69.85
CA LYS A 66 -46.42 -21.91 -68.87
C LYS A 66 -45.77 -22.50 -67.61
N ALA A 67 -46.26 -23.64 -67.12
CA ALA A 67 -45.67 -24.31 -65.97
C ALA A 67 -44.23 -24.80 -66.21
N GLU A 68 -43.91 -25.35 -67.39
CA GLU A 68 -42.50 -25.70 -67.71
C GLU A 68 -41.60 -24.47 -67.83
N ALA A 69 -42.11 -23.36 -68.36
CA ALA A 69 -41.33 -22.12 -68.48
C ALA A 69 -41.06 -21.47 -67.10
N GLU A 70 -42.07 -21.36 -66.25
CA GLU A 70 -41.92 -20.81 -64.90
C GLU A 70 -41.09 -21.74 -63.99
N ALA A 71 -41.22 -23.07 -64.14
CA ALA A 71 -40.38 -24.03 -63.40
C ALA A 71 -38.90 -23.95 -63.79
N LYS A 72 -38.57 -23.94 -65.10
CA LYS A 72 -37.18 -23.83 -65.57
C LYS A 72 -36.57 -22.46 -65.24
N ALA A 73 -37.33 -21.38 -65.38
CA ALA A 73 -36.86 -20.04 -64.98
C ALA A 73 -36.63 -19.94 -63.46
N ALA A 74 -37.47 -20.57 -62.63
CA ALA A 74 -37.28 -20.61 -61.18
C ALA A 74 -36.09 -21.51 -60.77
N GLU A 75 -35.88 -22.64 -61.44
CA GLU A 75 -34.75 -23.53 -61.21
C GLU A 75 -33.42 -22.87 -61.63
N GLU A 76 -33.36 -22.24 -62.81
CA GLU A 76 -32.18 -21.52 -63.30
C GLU A 76 -31.88 -20.27 -62.45
N ALA A 77 -32.91 -19.50 -62.05
CA ALA A 77 -32.74 -18.37 -61.13
C ALA A 77 -32.28 -18.82 -59.74
N LYS A 78 -32.79 -19.94 -59.22
CA LYS A 78 -32.35 -20.51 -57.93
C LYS A 78 -30.92 -21.05 -58.01
N ALA A 79 -30.57 -21.77 -59.07
CA ALA A 79 -29.22 -22.26 -59.28
C ALA A 79 -28.21 -21.10 -59.41
N LYS A 80 -28.60 -20.03 -60.12
CA LYS A 80 -27.78 -18.81 -60.20
C LYS A 80 -27.66 -18.09 -58.85
N ALA A 81 -28.75 -18.00 -58.08
CA ALA A 81 -28.72 -17.40 -56.74
C ALA A 81 -27.89 -18.23 -55.74
N GLU A 82 -27.95 -19.57 -55.78
CA GLU A 82 -27.06 -20.44 -54.98
C GLU A 82 -25.59 -20.34 -55.43
N ALA A 83 -25.32 -20.12 -56.72
CA ALA A 83 -23.98 -19.89 -57.22
C ALA A 83 -23.42 -18.50 -56.81
N GLU A 84 -24.21 -17.43 -56.93
CA GLU A 84 -23.83 -16.08 -56.48
C GLU A 84 -23.71 -16.02 -54.95
N ALA A 85 -24.57 -16.71 -54.19
CA ALA A 85 -24.46 -16.82 -52.74
C ALA A 85 -23.18 -17.56 -52.31
N LYS A 86 -22.85 -18.71 -52.94
CA LYS A 86 -21.59 -19.42 -52.65
C LYS A 86 -20.36 -18.64 -53.07
N ALA A 87 -20.40 -17.93 -54.20
CA ALA A 87 -19.30 -17.06 -54.61
C ALA A 87 -19.10 -15.88 -53.65
N ALA A 88 -20.18 -15.31 -53.12
CA ALA A 88 -20.13 -14.26 -52.10
C ALA A 88 -19.64 -14.80 -50.74
N GLU A 89 -20.06 -16.00 -50.33
CA GLU A 89 -19.60 -16.68 -49.12
C GLU A 89 -18.11 -17.04 -49.19
N GLU A 90 -17.64 -17.58 -50.32
CA GLU A 90 -16.23 -17.91 -50.55
C GLU A 90 -15.35 -16.64 -50.64
N ALA A 91 -15.85 -15.57 -51.26
CA ALA A 91 -15.16 -14.27 -51.29
C ALA A 91 -15.10 -13.62 -49.90
N ALA A 92 -16.18 -13.68 -49.12
CA ALA A 92 -16.21 -13.18 -47.75
C ALA A 92 -15.29 -14.00 -46.82
N ALA A 93 -15.25 -15.32 -46.98
CA ALA A 93 -14.33 -16.19 -46.24
C ALA A 93 -12.86 -15.85 -46.53
N LYS A 94 -12.50 -15.69 -47.82
CA LYS A 94 -11.14 -15.28 -48.23
C LYS A 94 -10.77 -13.89 -47.73
N ALA A 95 -11.68 -12.92 -47.82
CA ALA A 95 -11.44 -11.58 -47.30
C ALA A 95 -11.29 -11.56 -45.76
N ALA A 96 -12.03 -12.41 -45.03
CA ALA A 96 -11.89 -12.56 -43.59
C ALA A 96 -10.58 -13.27 -43.20
N GLU A 97 -10.15 -14.28 -43.97
CA GLU A 97 -8.87 -14.97 -43.78
C GLU A 97 -7.68 -14.05 -44.07
N GLU A 98 -7.72 -13.28 -45.16
CA GLU A 98 -6.71 -12.28 -45.50
C GLU A 98 -6.63 -11.15 -44.46
N ALA A 99 -7.79 -10.64 -44.00
CA ALA A 99 -7.84 -9.66 -42.92
C ALA A 99 -7.29 -10.21 -41.59
N LYS A 100 -7.58 -11.46 -41.25
CA LYS A 100 -7.04 -12.14 -40.06
C LYS A 100 -5.53 -12.38 -40.17
N ALA A 101 -5.05 -12.85 -41.31
CA ALA A 101 -3.62 -13.04 -41.57
C ALA A 101 -2.85 -11.70 -41.51
N LYS A 102 -3.43 -10.63 -42.06
CA LYS A 102 -2.89 -9.28 -41.96
C LYS A 102 -2.86 -8.77 -40.52
N ALA A 103 -3.95 -8.94 -39.76
CA ALA A 103 -4.01 -8.53 -38.36
C ALA A 103 -3.01 -9.31 -37.48
N GLU A 104 -2.82 -10.62 -37.73
CA GLU A 104 -1.79 -11.42 -37.05
C GLU A 104 -0.37 -11.00 -37.44
N ALA A 105 -0.13 -10.58 -38.68
CA ALA A 105 1.16 -10.07 -39.13
C ALA A 105 1.46 -8.67 -38.54
N GLU A 106 0.48 -7.76 -38.52
CA GLU A 106 0.61 -6.44 -37.88
C GLU A 106 0.78 -6.57 -36.36
N ALA A 107 0.09 -7.51 -35.71
CA ALA A 107 0.28 -7.81 -34.29
C ALA A 107 1.69 -8.35 -33.99
N LYS A 108 2.18 -9.32 -34.77
CA LYS A 108 3.54 -9.87 -34.61
C LYS A 108 4.63 -8.83 -34.90
N ALA A 109 4.43 -7.97 -35.90
CA ALA A 109 5.36 -6.88 -36.19
C ALA A 109 5.37 -5.82 -35.08
N ALA A 110 4.23 -5.53 -34.46
CA ALA A 110 4.14 -4.65 -33.28
C ALA A 110 4.77 -5.30 -32.03
N GLU A 111 4.59 -6.61 -31.84
CA GLU A 111 5.21 -7.39 -30.76
C GLU A 111 6.74 -7.43 -30.91
N GLU A 112 7.26 -7.71 -32.12
CA GLU A 112 8.70 -7.71 -32.42
C GLU A 112 9.30 -6.30 -32.26
N ALA A 113 8.62 -5.26 -32.74
CA ALA A 113 9.05 -3.87 -32.56
C ALA A 113 9.05 -3.45 -31.08
N ALA A 114 8.05 -3.86 -30.30
CA ALA A 114 7.99 -3.59 -28.86
C ALA A 114 9.06 -4.37 -28.08
N ALA A 115 9.29 -5.65 -28.42
CA ALA A 115 10.34 -6.47 -27.83
C ALA A 115 11.74 -5.91 -28.14
N LYS A 116 11.97 -5.44 -29.37
CA LYS A 116 13.20 -4.76 -29.76
C LYS A 116 13.38 -3.44 -29.01
N ALA A 117 12.36 -2.58 -28.98
CA ALA A 117 12.44 -1.29 -28.27
C ALA A 117 12.66 -1.47 -26.76
N LYS A 118 12.05 -2.52 -26.17
CA LYS A 118 12.32 -2.95 -24.79
C LYS A 118 13.78 -3.36 -24.61
N ALA A 119 14.31 -4.25 -25.46
CA ALA A 119 15.70 -4.70 -25.38
C ALA A 119 16.72 -3.55 -25.58
N GLU A 120 16.44 -2.59 -26.47
CA GLU A 120 17.26 -1.38 -26.64
C GLU A 120 17.21 -0.47 -25.40
N ALA A 121 16.04 -0.34 -24.76
CA ALA A 121 15.88 0.42 -23.51
C ALA A 121 16.55 -0.28 -22.31
N GLU A 122 16.51 -1.61 -22.24
CA GLU A 122 17.18 -2.41 -21.20
C GLU A 122 18.71 -2.39 -21.36
N ALA A 123 19.21 -2.53 -22.60
CA ALA A 123 20.64 -2.38 -22.89
C ALA A 123 21.15 -0.98 -22.52
N LYS A 124 20.44 0.08 -22.90
CA LYS A 124 20.78 1.46 -22.53
C LYS A 124 20.67 1.72 -21.03
N GLY A 125 19.68 1.14 -20.35
CA GLY A 125 19.53 1.27 -18.90
C GLY A 125 20.69 0.62 -18.15
N MET A 126 21.12 -0.58 -18.57
CA MET A 126 22.30 -1.23 -18.02
C MET A 126 23.61 -0.48 -18.34
N GLU A 127 23.75 0.10 -19.53
CA GLU A 127 24.89 0.97 -19.89
C GLU A 127 25.00 2.21 -18.98
N LEU A 128 23.86 2.80 -18.61
CA LEU A 128 23.79 3.91 -17.67
C LEU A 128 24.13 3.49 -16.23
N VAL A 129 23.68 2.31 -15.80
CA VAL A 129 24.07 1.71 -14.51
C VAL A 129 25.58 1.46 -14.45
N ASP A 130 26.19 0.93 -15.51
CA ASP A 130 27.64 0.72 -15.58
C ASP A 130 28.43 2.05 -15.52
N LYS A 131 27.93 3.10 -16.17
CA LYS A 131 28.51 4.46 -16.04
C LYS A 131 28.39 5.01 -14.63
N ALA A 132 27.24 4.82 -13.97
CA ALA A 132 27.02 5.27 -12.60
C ALA A 132 27.92 4.54 -11.60
N ILE A 133 28.06 3.22 -11.75
CA ILE A 133 28.99 2.39 -10.98
C ILE A 133 30.44 2.87 -11.17
N ALA A 134 30.86 3.15 -12.41
CA ALA A 134 32.19 3.69 -12.70
C ALA A 134 32.40 5.07 -12.07
N ALA A 135 31.44 5.99 -12.21
CA ALA A 135 31.49 7.34 -11.63
C ALA A 135 31.54 7.32 -10.10
N ALA A 136 30.85 6.37 -9.46
CA ALA A 136 30.81 6.20 -8.01
C ALA A 136 32.06 5.52 -7.41
N GLY A 137 32.99 5.01 -8.22
CA GLY A 137 34.26 4.42 -7.75
C GLY A 137 34.59 3.02 -8.29
N GLY A 138 33.70 2.42 -9.09
CA GLY A 138 33.92 1.11 -9.73
C GLY A 138 33.42 -0.08 -8.90
N ILE A 139 32.98 -1.13 -9.59
CA ILE A 139 32.20 -2.26 -9.03
C ILE A 139 32.86 -2.93 -7.82
N GLU A 140 34.18 -3.16 -7.88
CA GLU A 140 34.94 -3.81 -6.79
C GLU A 140 34.94 -2.94 -5.53
N ALA A 141 35.13 -1.63 -5.68
CA ALA A 141 35.13 -0.68 -4.58
C ALA A 141 33.73 -0.55 -3.96
N LEU A 142 32.66 -0.46 -4.78
CA LEU A 142 31.29 -0.40 -4.29
C LEU A 142 30.90 -1.69 -3.55
N THR A 143 31.17 -2.85 -4.14
CA THR A 143 30.85 -4.16 -3.54
C THR A 143 31.58 -4.35 -2.20
N ALA A 144 32.86 -3.97 -2.12
CA ALA A 144 33.61 -4.08 -0.87
C ALA A 144 33.15 -3.07 0.19
N LYS A 145 32.86 -1.82 -0.19
CA LYS A 145 32.58 -0.72 0.76
C LYS A 145 31.12 -0.63 1.20
N PHE A 146 30.17 -0.95 0.34
CA PHE A 146 28.75 -0.91 0.66
C PHE A 146 28.17 -2.25 1.16
N ALA A 147 28.99 -3.31 1.25
CA ALA A 147 28.59 -4.55 1.94
C ALA A 147 28.27 -4.34 3.43
N ALA A 148 28.93 -3.38 4.09
CA ALA A 148 28.59 -2.92 5.43
C ALA A 148 29.14 -1.51 5.66
N TYR A 149 28.41 -0.65 6.37
CA TYR A 149 28.88 0.70 6.70
C TYR A 149 28.24 1.28 7.96
N THR A 150 28.85 2.35 8.46
CA THR A 150 28.28 3.26 9.45
C THR A 150 28.27 4.67 8.85
N VAL A 151 27.11 5.32 8.83
CA VAL A 151 26.94 6.73 8.45
C VAL A 151 26.42 7.50 9.66
N LYS A 152 27.00 8.67 9.94
CA LYS A 152 26.40 9.67 10.83
C LYS A 152 25.84 10.79 9.98
N SER A 153 24.62 11.19 10.28
CA SER A 153 23.96 12.30 9.60
C SER A 153 23.13 13.13 10.58
N LYS A 154 22.69 14.29 10.10
CA LYS A 154 21.86 15.23 10.85
C LYS A 154 20.95 15.95 9.87
N GLY A 155 19.80 16.43 10.32
CA GLY A 155 18.90 17.12 9.42
C GLY A 155 17.58 17.52 10.01
N LEU A 156 16.57 17.61 9.16
CA LEU A 156 15.20 17.96 9.51
C LEU A 156 14.26 16.83 9.08
N TYR A 157 13.57 16.18 10.01
CA TYR A 157 12.48 15.24 9.70
C TYR A 157 11.16 15.88 10.09
N MET A 158 10.28 16.10 9.11
CA MET A 158 9.01 16.82 9.29
C MET A 158 9.18 18.17 10.01
N GLY A 159 10.29 18.88 9.73
CA GLY A 159 10.66 20.16 10.36
C GLY A 159 11.35 20.05 11.73
N MET A 160 11.55 18.85 12.27
CA MET A 160 12.21 18.61 13.56
C MET A 160 13.68 18.28 13.36
N ALA A 161 14.58 18.94 14.10
CA ALA A 161 16.00 18.62 14.05
C ALA A 161 16.30 17.23 14.63
N TYR A 162 17.17 16.47 13.96
CA TYR A 162 17.71 15.20 14.44
C TYR A 162 19.21 15.09 14.17
N GLU A 163 19.87 14.23 14.95
CA GLU A 163 21.15 13.61 14.63
C GLU A 163 20.96 12.09 14.72
N MET A 164 21.48 11.32 13.76
CA MET A 164 21.40 9.86 13.78
C MET A 164 22.71 9.18 13.37
N THR A 165 22.86 7.92 13.80
CA THR A 165 23.86 7.00 13.25
C THR A 165 23.14 5.82 12.60
N THR A 166 23.32 5.65 11.30
CA THR A 166 22.78 4.54 10.51
C THR A 166 23.87 3.48 10.32
N TYR A 167 23.61 2.30 10.84
CA TYR A 167 24.38 1.09 10.67
C TYR A 167 23.73 0.25 9.56
N TRP A 168 24.51 -0.18 8.56
CA TRP A 168 24.04 -1.00 7.44
C TRP A 168 24.91 -2.24 7.25
N LYS A 169 24.29 -3.36 6.90
CA LYS A 169 24.93 -4.56 6.39
C LYS A 169 24.04 -5.22 5.34
N ALA A 170 24.60 -5.39 4.14
CA ALA A 170 23.92 -6.00 3.02
C ALA A 170 23.54 -7.48 3.31
N PRO A 171 22.44 -7.98 2.71
CA PRO A 171 21.59 -7.30 1.74
C PRO A 171 20.54 -6.35 2.35
N ASP A 172 20.21 -6.52 3.63
CA ASP A 172 18.92 -6.06 4.17
C ASP A 172 18.95 -5.54 5.62
N LYS A 173 20.08 -5.58 6.35
CA LYS A 173 20.09 -5.22 7.78
C LYS A 173 20.45 -3.76 7.99
N MET A 174 19.53 -3.00 8.59
CA MET A 174 19.69 -1.59 8.92
C MET A 174 19.33 -1.34 10.39
N VAL A 175 20.12 -0.54 11.11
CA VAL A 175 19.73 0.06 12.39
C VAL A 175 19.98 1.57 12.32
N MET A 176 18.96 2.37 12.65
CA MET A 176 19.05 3.82 12.78
C MET A 176 18.94 4.20 14.26
N ASP A 177 20.04 4.62 14.87
CA ASP A 177 20.11 5.09 16.27
C ASP A 177 20.07 6.62 16.29
N ILE A 178 18.94 7.18 16.74
CA ILE A 178 18.66 8.61 16.81
C ILE A 178 19.15 9.15 18.15
N VAL A 179 20.09 10.08 18.09
CA VAL A 179 20.62 10.77 19.28
C VAL A 179 19.54 11.69 19.82
N SER A 180 19.08 11.42 21.05
CA SER A 180 18.07 12.23 21.72
C SER A 180 18.26 12.23 23.22
N ASP A 181 18.02 13.38 23.86
CA ASP A 181 17.90 13.53 25.30
C ASP A 181 16.54 13.02 25.82
N ARG A 182 15.53 12.96 24.94
CA ARG A 182 14.22 12.34 25.20
C ARG A 182 14.34 10.83 25.35
N HIS A 183 13.52 10.27 26.24
CA HIS A 183 13.26 8.84 26.44
C HIS A 183 14.46 7.91 26.69
N GLY A 184 15.70 8.41 26.74
CA GLY A 184 16.92 7.60 26.77
C GLY A 184 17.48 7.26 25.38
N GLY A 185 17.23 8.12 24.39
CA GLY A 185 17.52 7.88 22.98
C GLY A 185 16.50 6.95 22.32
N MET A 186 16.46 6.97 20.99
CA MET A 186 15.56 6.15 20.20
C MET A 186 16.36 5.37 19.15
N ALA A 187 16.00 4.14 18.87
CA ALA A 187 16.58 3.41 17.74
C ALA A 187 15.52 2.58 17.02
N MET A 188 15.74 2.32 15.74
CA MET A 188 14.86 1.51 14.91
C MET A 188 15.72 0.50 14.16
N GLY A 189 15.33 -0.77 14.16
CA GLY A 189 16.07 -1.84 13.50
C GLY A 189 15.20 -2.64 12.55
N TYR A 190 15.78 -2.96 11.39
CA TYR A 190 15.08 -3.47 10.23
C TYR A 190 15.89 -4.56 9.52
N SER A 191 15.19 -5.59 9.08
CA SER A 191 15.68 -6.64 8.19
C SER A 191 14.48 -7.34 7.51
N SER A 192 14.73 -8.31 6.64
CA SER A 192 13.67 -9.12 6.05
C SER A 192 12.96 -10.05 7.05
N ASP A 193 13.58 -10.33 8.20
CA ASP A 193 13.09 -11.27 9.22
C ASP A 193 12.74 -10.63 10.59
N ASP A 194 13.26 -9.44 10.92
CA ASP A 194 13.02 -8.73 12.18
C ASP A 194 12.81 -7.22 11.98
N CYS A 195 11.93 -6.61 12.77
CA CYS A 195 11.57 -5.19 12.73
C CYS A 195 11.18 -4.71 14.13
N TRP A 196 11.95 -3.78 14.70
CA TRP A 196 11.76 -3.31 16.08
C TRP A 196 12.02 -1.81 16.25
N ASN A 197 11.32 -1.23 17.25
CA ASN A 197 11.49 0.13 17.73
C ASN A 197 11.97 0.12 19.19
N ARG A 198 12.96 0.97 19.51
CA ARG A 198 13.53 1.19 20.85
C ARG A 198 13.24 2.62 21.31
N MET A 199 12.74 2.76 22.53
CA MET A 199 12.64 4.03 23.26
C MET A 199 13.31 3.83 24.64
N GLY A 200 14.54 4.30 24.79
CA GLY A 200 15.36 4.03 25.97
C GLY A 200 15.73 2.55 26.06
N ASP A 201 15.28 1.89 27.13
CA ASP A 201 15.38 0.45 27.39
C ASP A 201 14.07 -0.33 27.08
N ILE A 202 13.04 0.36 26.58
CA ILE A 202 11.83 -0.28 26.04
C ILE A 202 12.07 -0.66 24.58
N VAL A 203 11.85 -1.93 24.23
CA VAL A 203 11.99 -2.48 22.88
C VAL A 203 10.70 -3.24 22.51
N VAL A 204 10.08 -2.85 21.39
CA VAL A 204 8.85 -3.46 20.85
C VAL A 204 9.01 -3.77 19.37
N ASP A 205 8.16 -4.65 18.84
CA ASP A 205 8.06 -4.83 17.38
C ASP A 205 7.57 -3.55 16.69
N CYS A 206 7.93 -3.37 15.43
CA CYS A 206 7.31 -2.39 14.55
C CYS A 206 5.77 -2.54 14.50
N MET A 207 5.07 -1.44 14.23
CA MET A 207 3.63 -1.46 13.93
C MET A 207 3.38 -2.15 12.58
N GLU A 208 2.18 -2.70 12.38
CA GLU A 208 1.80 -3.39 11.14
C GLU A 208 1.87 -2.45 9.91
N GLU A 209 1.70 -1.16 10.10
CA GLU A 209 1.85 -0.12 9.07
C GLU A 209 3.31 0.06 8.64
N GLU A 210 4.26 -0.01 9.59
CA GLU A 210 5.70 0.09 9.34
C GLU A 210 6.23 -1.19 8.67
N LYS A 211 5.79 -2.36 9.12
CA LYS A 211 6.14 -3.66 8.50
C LYS A 211 5.77 -3.74 7.01
N LYS A 212 4.79 -2.96 6.54
CA LYS A 212 4.40 -2.88 5.12
C LYS A 212 5.33 -1.99 4.29
N THR A 213 5.98 -0.98 4.88
CA THR A 213 6.86 -0.04 4.17
C THR A 213 8.33 -0.46 4.19
N VAL A 214 8.76 -1.12 5.28
CA VAL A 214 10.16 -1.57 5.49
C VAL A 214 10.73 -2.40 4.33
N PRO A 215 10.01 -3.37 3.72
CA PRO A 215 10.55 -4.12 2.58
C PRO A 215 10.93 -3.24 1.38
N MET A 216 10.14 -2.21 1.06
CA MET A 216 10.48 -1.26 0.00
C MET A 216 11.65 -0.36 0.41
N MET A 217 11.69 0.11 1.66
CA MET A 217 12.77 0.95 2.18
C MET A 217 14.13 0.22 2.15
N LEU A 218 14.18 -1.02 2.62
CA LEU A 218 15.40 -1.85 2.59
C LEU A 218 15.81 -2.19 1.17
N TRP A 219 14.85 -2.49 0.28
CA TRP A 219 15.10 -2.75 -1.13
C TRP A 219 15.70 -1.53 -1.85
N SER A 220 15.11 -0.36 -1.69
CA SER A 220 15.62 0.87 -2.31
C SER A 220 17.01 1.24 -1.75
N SER A 221 17.18 1.18 -0.42
CA SER A 221 18.47 1.37 0.26
C SER A 221 19.56 0.40 -0.22
N TYR A 222 19.20 -0.85 -0.52
CA TYR A 222 20.11 -1.83 -1.10
C TYR A 222 20.51 -1.44 -2.53
N LEU A 223 19.54 -1.07 -3.38
CA LEU A 223 19.80 -0.67 -4.77
C LEU A 223 20.59 0.65 -4.89
N PHE A 224 20.43 1.61 -3.98
CA PHE A 224 21.19 2.87 -3.97
C PHE A 224 22.71 2.65 -3.98
N ASN A 225 23.20 1.53 -3.45
CA ASN A 225 24.62 1.14 -3.48
C ASN A 225 25.15 0.76 -4.88
N LEU A 226 24.28 0.73 -5.90
CA LEU A 226 24.47 0.42 -7.33
C LEU A 226 24.98 -0.99 -7.67
N TYR A 227 25.94 -1.54 -6.93
CA TYR A 227 26.53 -2.85 -7.18
C TYR A 227 25.51 -4.02 -7.28
N PRO A 228 24.37 -4.03 -6.55
CA PRO A 228 23.42 -5.15 -6.66
C PRO A 228 22.77 -5.26 -8.04
N MET A 229 22.65 -4.15 -8.78
CA MET A 229 22.02 -4.12 -10.11
C MET A 229 22.75 -4.97 -11.16
N LYS A 230 24.00 -5.37 -10.90
CA LYS A 230 24.78 -6.29 -11.75
C LYS A 230 24.53 -7.78 -11.44
N GLY A 231 23.72 -8.09 -10.42
CA GLY A 231 23.36 -9.45 -10.05
C GLY A 231 22.36 -10.12 -10.99
N GLU A 232 22.16 -11.42 -10.81
CA GLU A 232 21.22 -12.21 -11.61
C GLU A 232 19.76 -11.78 -11.35
N GLY A 233 18.93 -11.80 -12.41
CA GLY A 233 17.50 -11.45 -12.37
C GLY A 233 17.18 -9.95 -12.31
N PHE A 234 18.20 -9.07 -12.41
CA PHE A 234 17.99 -7.63 -12.49
C PHE A 234 17.75 -7.15 -13.92
N VAL A 235 16.79 -6.23 -14.09
CA VAL A 235 16.47 -5.57 -15.34
C VAL A 235 16.44 -4.06 -15.11
N ALA A 236 17.31 -3.33 -15.81
CA ALA A 236 17.45 -1.88 -15.72
C ALA A 236 16.98 -1.24 -17.04
N THR A 237 15.80 -0.61 -17.05
CA THR A 237 15.16 -0.08 -18.27
C THR A 237 15.27 1.44 -18.33
N TYR A 238 15.88 1.99 -19.37
CA TYR A 238 15.88 3.44 -19.63
C TYR A 238 14.46 3.94 -19.94
N LYS A 239 14.01 5.00 -19.24
CA LYS A 239 12.64 5.55 -19.32
C LYS A 239 12.55 6.90 -20.02
N GLY A 240 13.67 7.53 -20.35
CA GLY A 240 13.72 8.87 -20.94
C GLY A 240 14.70 9.79 -20.20
N ASP A 241 14.75 11.04 -20.63
CA ASP A 241 15.48 12.10 -19.94
C ASP A 241 14.48 13.02 -19.20
N LYS A 242 14.86 13.53 -18.02
CA LYS A 242 14.08 14.46 -17.17
C LYS A 242 14.98 15.60 -16.74
N GLU A 243 14.54 16.85 -16.91
CA GLU A 243 15.20 17.99 -16.28
C GLU A 243 14.70 18.14 -14.83
N LEU A 244 15.63 18.40 -13.92
CA LEU A 244 15.38 18.55 -12.48
C LEU A 244 16.47 19.44 -11.88
N ASP A 245 16.09 20.48 -11.13
CA ASP A 245 17.02 21.37 -10.40
C ASP A 245 18.16 21.94 -11.27
N GLY A 246 17.87 22.18 -12.55
CA GLY A 246 18.84 22.65 -13.56
C GLY A 246 19.74 21.57 -14.17
N LYS A 247 19.65 20.32 -13.69
CA LYS A 247 20.36 19.16 -14.26
C LYS A 247 19.52 18.43 -15.30
N LYS A 248 20.18 17.83 -16.28
CA LYS A 248 19.58 16.80 -17.15
C LYS A 248 19.86 15.40 -16.58
N LEU A 249 18.81 14.67 -16.20
CA LEU A 249 18.91 13.31 -15.67
C LEU A 249 18.44 12.28 -16.71
N ALA A 250 19.21 11.21 -16.90
CA ALA A 250 18.77 10.02 -17.61
C ALA A 250 18.07 9.07 -16.63
N LEU A 251 16.79 8.75 -16.87
CA LEU A 251 15.99 7.92 -15.97
C LEU A 251 16.14 6.44 -16.33
N VAL A 252 16.37 5.61 -15.30
CA VAL A 252 16.46 4.15 -15.40
C VAL A 252 15.64 3.50 -14.29
N GLU A 253 14.61 2.74 -14.67
CA GLU A 253 13.80 1.93 -13.75
C GLU A 253 14.47 0.57 -13.56
N VAL A 254 14.79 0.23 -12.32
CA VAL A 254 15.38 -1.05 -11.94
C VAL A 254 14.30 -1.94 -11.34
N THR A 255 14.22 -3.17 -11.84
CA THR A 255 13.26 -4.20 -11.44
C THR A 255 13.96 -5.54 -11.26
N LYS A 256 13.33 -6.42 -10.47
CA LYS A 256 13.71 -7.82 -10.30
C LYS A 256 12.48 -8.64 -9.93
N GLU A 257 12.36 -9.87 -10.46
CA GLU A 257 11.27 -10.77 -10.10
C GLU A 257 11.29 -11.11 -8.61
N GLY A 258 10.13 -11.09 -7.96
CA GLY A 258 9.98 -11.34 -6.52
C GLY A 258 10.46 -10.20 -5.61
N ALA A 259 10.96 -9.09 -6.15
CA ALA A 259 11.33 -7.92 -5.36
C ALA A 259 10.07 -7.13 -4.88
N PRO A 260 10.17 -6.36 -3.78
CA PRO A 260 9.04 -5.56 -3.26
C PRO A 260 8.47 -4.53 -4.25
N GLY A 261 9.27 -4.04 -5.21
CA GLY A 261 8.81 -3.10 -6.23
C GLY A 261 9.92 -2.59 -7.15
N ALA A 262 9.54 -1.70 -8.06
CA ALA A 262 10.46 -0.99 -8.95
C ALA A 262 11.05 0.26 -8.28
N VAL A 263 12.30 0.59 -8.60
CA VAL A 263 12.98 1.81 -8.15
C VAL A 263 13.59 2.53 -9.35
N THR A 264 13.27 3.81 -9.53
CA THR A 264 13.73 4.62 -10.68
C THR A 264 14.85 5.56 -10.26
N PHE A 265 16.03 5.36 -10.84
CA PHE A 265 17.20 6.21 -10.63
C PHE A 265 17.30 7.26 -11.75
N GLY A 266 17.55 8.51 -11.38
CA GLY A 266 17.94 9.56 -12.31
C GLY A 266 19.44 9.83 -12.20
N PHE A 267 20.18 9.34 -13.18
CA PHE A 267 21.62 9.56 -13.30
C PHE A 267 21.89 10.90 -13.98
N ASP A 268 22.74 11.71 -13.37
CA ASP A 268 23.21 12.98 -13.91
C ASP A 268 23.95 12.77 -15.24
N SER A 269 23.52 13.46 -16.31
CA SER A 269 24.10 13.28 -17.65
C SER A 269 25.54 13.78 -17.78
N GLU A 270 26.00 14.65 -16.88
CA GLU A 270 27.36 15.20 -16.89
C GLU A 270 28.30 14.40 -15.98
N THR A 271 27.83 14.00 -14.80
CA THR A 271 28.68 13.34 -13.78
C THR A 271 28.50 11.82 -13.70
N GLY A 272 27.41 11.27 -14.25
CA GLY A 272 27.01 9.87 -14.12
C GLY A 272 26.44 9.49 -12.74
N LEU A 273 26.50 10.39 -11.75
CA LEU A 273 26.10 10.10 -10.37
C LEU A 273 24.58 10.18 -10.19
N VAL A 274 24.06 9.40 -9.24
CA VAL A 274 22.65 9.49 -8.85
C VAL A 274 22.35 10.90 -8.34
N SER A 275 21.40 11.59 -8.96
CA SER A 275 20.82 12.82 -8.39
C SER A 275 19.36 12.63 -7.97
N LEU A 276 18.78 11.47 -8.29
CA LEU A 276 17.40 11.14 -8.01
C LEU A 276 17.21 9.63 -7.79
N GLU A 277 16.40 9.28 -6.80
CA GLU A 277 15.74 7.98 -6.64
C GLU A 277 14.24 8.19 -6.43
N GLU A 278 13.38 7.52 -7.19
CA GLU A 278 11.91 7.60 -7.12
C GLU A 278 11.29 6.19 -7.06
N TYR A 279 10.46 5.92 -6.05
CA TYR A 279 9.75 4.63 -5.89
C TYR A 279 8.34 4.79 -5.32
N ALA A 280 7.47 3.80 -5.56
CA ALA A 280 6.11 3.79 -5.01
C ALA A 280 6.13 3.37 -3.53
N GLY A 281 5.43 4.11 -2.67
CA GLY A 281 5.41 3.86 -1.23
C GLY A 281 4.16 4.39 -0.54
N THR A 282 4.11 4.19 0.78
CA THR A 282 2.98 4.60 1.62
C THR A 282 3.46 5.46 2.78
N MET A 283 2.81 6.59 3.03
CA MET A 283 3.10 7.47 4.17
C MET A 283 1.79 7.99 4.79
N GLY A 284 1.65 7.88 6.11
CA GLY A 284 0.42 8.28 6.81
C GLY A 284 -0.85 7.58 6.30
N GLY A 285 -0.73 6.33 5.86
CA GLY A 285 -1.83 5.55 5.27
C GLY A 285 -2.24 5.96 3.85
N LYS A 286 -1.50 6.85 3.18
CA LYS A 286 -1.72 7.25 1.78
C LYS A 286 -0.65 6.64 0.89
N GLU A 287 -1.04 6.14 -0.27
CA GLU A 287 -0.12 5.73 -1.35
C GLU A 287 0.40 6.97 -2.10
N GLY A 288 1.62 6.87 -2.64
CA GLY A 288 2.25 7.95 -3.40
C GLY A 288 3.66 7.58 -3.87
N VAL A 289 4.39 8.58 -4.36
CA VAL A 289 5.79 8.44 -4.79
C VAL A 289 6.69 8.99 -3.70
N VAL A 290 7.61 8.17 -3.19
CA VAL A 290 8.79 8.63 -2.46
C VAL A 290 9.81 9.10 -3.48
N SER A 291 10.39 10.28 -3.27
CA SER A 291 11.36 10.90 -4.17
C SER A 291 12.53 11.43 -3.35
N MET A 292 13.70 10.80 -3.46
CA MET A 292 14.94 11.28 -2.86
C MET A 292 15.73 12.07 -3.90
N ARG A 293 16.01 13.34 -3.61
CA ARG A 293 16.95 14.19 -4.33
C ARG A 293 18.33 14.01 -3.68
N ILE A 294 19.38 13.73 -4.45
CA ILE A 294 20.72 13.46 -3.92
C ILE A 294 21.75 14.41 -4.53
N SER A 295 22.64 14.97 -3.69
CA SER A 295 23.52 16.07 -4.09
C SER A 295 24.83 16.14 -3.27
N ALA A 296 25.69 17.09 -3.64
CA ALA A 296 26.96 17.38 -2.96
C ALA A 296 27.88 16.16 -2.78
N TRP A 297 28.01 15.34 -3.84
CA TRP A 297 28.87 14.17 -3.86
C TRP A 297 30.35 14.51 -3.63
N GLN A 298 31.00 13.78 -2.73
CA GLN A 298 32.44 13.89 -2.44
C GLN A 298 33.14 12.52 -2.52
N ASP A 299 34.46 12.52 -2.64
CA ASP A 299 35.28 11.30 -2.54
C ASP A 299 35.54 10.94 -1.07
N VAL A 300 35.15 9.73 -0.66
CA VAL A 300 35.46 9.14 0.65
C VAL A 300 36.07 7.75 0.43
N ASP A 301 37.29 7.52 0.92
CA ASP A 301 38.04 6.27 0.77
C ASP A 301 38.17 5.72 -0.68
N GLY A 302 37.98 6.58 -1.69
CA GLY A 302 37.96 6.19 -3.11
C GLY A 302 36.63 5.61 -3.60
N ILE A 303 35.50 6.00 -3.00
CA ILE A 303 34.15 5.95 -3.60
C ILE A 303 33.50 7.34 -3.51
N LYS A 304 32.46 7.58 -4.30
CA LYS A 304 31.61 8.75 -4.12
C LYS A 304 30.58 8.47 -3.03
N ALA A 305 30.50 9.35 -2.04
CA ALA A 305 29.43 9.41 -1.04
C ALA A 305 28.67 10.74 -1.18
N PRO A 306 27.35 10.77 -1.00
CA PRO A 306 26.60 12.02 -0.99
C PRO A 306 26.87 12.80 0.30
N LEU A 307 26.82 14.13 0.26
CA LEU A 307 26.79 14.95 1.48
C LEU A 307 25.39 15.44 1.85
N LYS A 308 24.46 15.53 0.89
CA LYS A 308 23.09 15.97 1.17
C LYS A 308 22.06 15.16 0.39
N SER A 309 21.00 14.75 1.08
CA SER A 309 19.77 14.24 0.47
C SER A 309 18.54 15.01 0.95
N THR A 310 17.48 14.97 0.15
CA THR A 310 16.15 15.50 0.49
C THR A 310 15.09 14.49 0.06
N MET A 311 14.35 13.93 1.02
CA MET A 311 13.22 13.03 0.79
C MET A 311 11.92 13.83 0.68
N LEU A 312 11.17 13.59 -0.40
CA LEU A 312 9.80 14.07 -0.60
C LEU A 312 8.84 12.89 -0.68
N PHE A 313 7.59 13.14 -0.31
CA PHE A 313 6.45 12.26 -0.60
C PHE A 313 5.44 13.05 -1.44
N GLY A 314 5.31 12.68 -2.72
CA GLY A 314 4.73 13.55 -3.73
C GLY A 314 5.51 14.86 -3.83
N GLU A 315 4.83 16.00 -3.67
CA GLU A 315 5.42 17.34 -3.66
C GLU A 315 5.84 17.81 -2.24
N SER A 316 5.48 17.08 -1.18
CA SER A 316 5.77 17.49 0.20
C SER A 316 7.15 17.02 0.64
N MET A 317 8.00 17.95 1.09
CA MET A 317 9.28 17.60 1.71
C MET A 317 9.04 16.93 3.08
N VAL A 318 9.67 15.78 3.29
CA VAL A 318 9.53 14.94 4.50
C VAL A 318 10.82 14.94 5.31
N MET A 319 11.97 14.85 4.65
CA MET A 319 13.27 14.84 5.29
C MET A 319 14.29 15.68 4.50
N GLU A 320 15.11 16.45 5.18
CA GLU A 320 16.43 16.85 4.70
C GLU A 320 17.49 16.15 5.57
N ASP A 321 18.59 15.74 4.95
CA ASP A 321 19.67 15.02 5.61
C ASP A 321 21.04 15.51 5.11
N GLU A 322 21.95 15.79 6.04
CA GLU A 322 23.34 16.15 5.82
C GLU A 322 24.27 15.10 6.44
N PHE A 323 25.11 14.47 5.60
CA PHE A 323 26.04 13.43 6.03
C PHE A 323 27.24 14.08 6.75
N VAL A 324 27.47 13.68 7.99
CA VAL A 324 28.52 14.23 8.87
C VAL A 324 29.82 13.43 8.78
N SER A 325 29.71 12.09 8.72
CA SER A 325 30.85 11.18 8.58
C SER A 325 30.38 9.80 8.12
N ALA A 326 31.21 9.08 7.37
CA ALA A 326 30.96 7.69 7.00
C ALA A 326 32.18 6.80 7.29
N THR A 327 31.95 5.49 7.41
CA THR A 327 32.98 4.45 7.54
C THR A 327 32.47 3.21 6.83
N PHE A 328 33.29 2.63 5.95
CA PHE A 328 32.84 1.67 4.94
C PHE A 328 33.55 0.31 5.03
N GLY A 329 32.91 -0.72 4.48
CA GLY A 329 33.40 -2.10 4.42
C GLY A 329 33.30 -2.88 5.74
N THR A 330 32.83 -2.27 6.83
CA THR A 330 32.67 -2.93 8.13
C THR A 330 31.65 -2.21 9.02
N VAL A 331 31.11 -2.96 9.98
CA VAL A 331 30.23 -2.50 11.05
C VAL A 331 30.32 -3.53 12.18
N ASP A 332 30.17 -3.10 13.44
CA ASP A 332 30.07 -4.03 14.57
C ASP A 332 28.69 -4.71 14.54
N GLU A 333 28.66 -6.04 14.48
CA GLU A 333 27.41 -6.81 14.43
C GLU A 333 26.56 -6.64 15.70
N ALA A 334 27.18 -6.26 16.83
CA ALA A 334 26.45 -5.93 18.06
C ALA A 334 25.57 -4.66 17.91
N LEU A 335 25.92 -3.74 16.99
CA LEU A 335 25.13 -2.54 16.69
C LEU A 335 23.97 -2.80 15.72
N LEU A 336 23.96 -3.98 15.07
CA LEU A 336 22.87 -4.48 14.23
C LEU A 336 21.95 -5.48 14.95
N ALA A 337 22.32 -5.90 16.17
CA ALA A 337 21.55 -6.85 16.95
C ALA A 337 20.31 -6.17 17.58
N ARG A 338 19.19 -6.88 17.62
CA ARG A 338 18.00 -6.43 18.35
C ARG A 338 18.31 -6.29 19.85
N PRO A 339 18.14 -5.09 20.46
CA PRO A 339 18.44 -4.88 21.87
C PRO A 339 17.47 -5.67 22.76
N ALA A 340 17.94 -6.04 23.95
CA ALA A 340 17.13 -6.74 24.93
C ALA A 340 16.06 -5.81 25.52
N GLN A 341 14.81 -6.27 25.51
CA GLN A 341 13.68 -5.60 26.18
C GLN A 341 13.86 -5.61 27.71
N ALA A 342 13.58 -4.48 28.37
CA ALA A 342 13.58 -4.38 29.83
C ALA A 342 12.58 -5.36 30.47
N ALA A 343 13.01 -6.06 31.51
CA ALA A 343 12.19 -7.09 32.16
C ALA A 343 10.99 -6.49 32.92
N ALA A 344 9.86 -7.22 32.95
CA ALA A 344 8.70 -6.81 33.75
C ALA A 344 9.07 -6.61 35.23
N GLY A 345 8.55 -5.54 35.84
CA GLY A 345 8.89 -5.10 37.19
C GLY A 345 10.17 -4.24 37.30
N THR A 346 10.95 -4.08 36.22
CA THR A 346 12.13 -3.19 36.20
C THR A 346 11.68 -1.78 36.56
N THR A 347 12.19 -1.24 37.66
CA THR A 347 11.78 0.06 38.21
C THR A 347 12.97 1.01 38.26
N ARG A 348 12.84 2.19 37.66
CA ARG A 348 13.89 3.23 37.65
C ARG A 348 13.33 4.64 37.75
N ILE A 349 14.19 5.60 38.09
CA ILE A 349 13.94 7.02 37.84
C ILE A 349 14.47 7.34 36.44
N LYS A 350 13.68 8.03 35.61
CA LYS A 350 14.14 8.63 34.35
C LYS A 350 13.81 10.12 34.31
N PRO A 351 14.62 10.96 33.65
CA PRO A 351 14.28 12.36 33.43
C PRO A 351 13.13 12.49 32.43
N VAL A 352 12.34 13.54 32.59
CA VAL A 352 11.35 14.01 31.61
C VAL A 352 11.71 15.45 31.28
N VAL A 353 11.91 15.76 29.99
CA VAL A 353 12.10 17.14 29.51
C VAL A 353 10.74 17.82 29.31
N GLU A 354 10.72 19.15 29.27
CA GLU A 354 9.50 19.87 28.90
C GLU A 354 9.12 19.52 27.45
N HIS A 355 7.87 19.11 27.24
CA HIS A 355 7.37 18.72 25.93
C HIS A 355 5.92 19.12 25.71
N ASN A 356 5.55 19.28 24.44
CA ASN A 356 4.19 19.54 24.02
C ASN A 356 3.43 18.22 23.90
N VAL A 357 2.14 18.21 24.24
CA VAL A 357 1.25 17.07 24.02
C VAL A 357 -0.07 17.54 23.39
N VAL A 358 -0.65 16.70 22.52
CA VAL A 358 -2.09 16.76 22.22
C VAL A 358 -2.79 15.79 23.18
N PHE A 359 -3.90 16.24 23.77
CA PHE A 359 -4.66 15.46 24.76
C PHE A 359 -6.16 15.48 24.49
N ALA A 360 -6.88 14.49 25.03
CA ALA A 360 -8.34 14.45 25.11
C ALA A 360 -8.78 13.78 26.42
N LEU A 361 -9.94 14.17 26.95
CA LEU A 361 -10.49 13.59 28.17
C LEU A 361 -11.41 12.41 27.85
N HIS A 362 -11.16 11.29 28.52
CA HIS A 362 -12.03 10.13 28.63
C HIS A 362 -12.77 10.17 29.98
N LYS A 363 -14.05 9.78 29.99
CA LYS A 363 -14.89 9.71 31.19
C LYS A 363 -15.70 8.42 31.19
N GLY A 364 -15.86 7.83 32.37
CA GLY A 364 -16.51 6.54 32.53
C GLY A 364 -15.56 5.33 32.44
N PRO A 365 -16.11 4.11 32.34
CA PRO A 365 -15.34 2.87 32.22
C PRO A 365 -14.33 2.89 31.07
N TYR A 366 -13.22 2.15 31.19
CA TYR A 366 -12.18 2.10 30.16
C TYR A 366 -12.62 1.47 28.83
N ASP A 367 -13.80 0.83 28.79
CA ASP A 367 -14.42 0.38 27.55
C ASP A 367 -14.63 1.55 26.60
N GLY A 368 -13.97 1.50 25.43
CA GLY A 368 -13.99 2.59 24.46
C GLY A 368 -12.91 3.67 24.64
N ILE A 369 -11.97 3.54 25.59
CA ILE A 369 -10.81 4.47 25.67
C ILE A 369 -10.01 4.54 24.36
N GLY A 370 -10.02 3.46 23.56
CA GLY A 370 -9.48 3.42 22.20
C GLY A 370 -10.08 4.47 21.24
N ALA A 371 -11.34 4.87 21.44
CA ALA A 371 -11.94 5.97 20.68
C ALA A 371 -11.34 7.33 21.09
N THR A 372 -11.01 7.52 22.37
CA THR A 372 -10.29 8.71 22.85
C THR A 372 -8.85 8.73 22.34
N ILE A 373 -8.16 7.58 22.29
CA ILE A 373 -6.83 7.44 21.66
C ILE A 373 -6.90 7.81 20.16
N GLY A 374 -7.84 7.22 19.41
CA GLY A 374 -8.05 7.53 17.99
C GLY A 374 -8.37 9.01 17.75
N LYS A 375 -9.09 9.65 18.67
CA LYS A 375 -9.38 11.09 18.65
C LYS A 375 -8.13 11.96 18.81
N VAL A 376 -7.20 11.60 19.70
CA VAL A 376 -5.92 12.31 19.87
C VAL A 376 -5.11 12.23 18.58
N TYR A 377 -4.97 11.04 17.99
CA TYR A 377 -4.27 10.86 16.71
C TYR A 377 -4.97 11.59 15.54
N ALA A 378 -6.31 11.62 15.51
CA ALA A 378 -7.05 12.40 14.51
C ALA A 378 -6.74 13.91 14.63
N CYS A 379 -6.71 14.46 15.84
CA CYS A 379 -6.32 15.87 16.05
C CYS A 379 -4.86 16.12 15.66
N ILE A 380 -3.92 15.21 15.95
CA ILE A 380 -2.52 15.31 15.52
C ILE A 380 -2.44 15.37 13.98
N GLY A 381 -3.05 14.41 13.29
CA GLY A 381 -3.04 14.33 11.82
C GLY A 381 -3.75 15.48 11.12
N MET A 382 -4.89 15.95 11.64
CA MET A 382 -5.62 17.10 11.10
C MET A 382 -4.83 18.41 11.14
N ASN A 383 -3.92 18.55 12.11
CA ASN A 383 -3.14 19.77 12.31
C ASN A 383 -1.70 19.66 11.76
N GLY A 384 -1.38 18.57 11.05
CA GLY A 384 -0.03 18.34 10.50
C GLY A 384 1.05 18.14 11.56
N LEU A 385 0.67 17.76 12.79
CA LEU A 385 1.60 17.58 13.90
C LEU A 385 2.24 16.19 13.82
N VAL A 386 3.48 16.07 14.30
CA VAL A 386 4.24 14.81 14.33
C VAL A 386 4.15 14.22 15.74
N PRO A 387 3.65 12.98 15.92
CA PRO A 387 3.72 12.29 17.20
C PRO A 387 5.15 11.79 17.47
N LEU A 388 5.58 11.86 18.73
CA LEU A 388 6.89 11.37 19.22
C LEU A 388 6.76 10.19 20.20
N SER A 389 5.54 9.76 20.54
CA SER A 389 5.28 8.68 21.49
C SER A 389 4.02 7.88 21.15
N GLY A 390 3.91 6.69 21.75
CA GLY A 390 2.60 6.05 21.96
C GLY A 390 1.72 6.86 22.92
N PRO A 391 0.44 6.49 23.08
CA PRO A 391 -0.47 7.20 23.98
C PRO A 391 -0.11 6.93 25.44
N THR A 392 -0.27 7.98 26.26
CA THR A 392 -0.12 7.96 27.71
C THR A 392 -1.43 8.35 28.37
N MET A 393 -1.84 7.59 29.38
CA MET A 393 -3.06 7.80 30.16
C MET A 393 -2.70 8.41 31.51
N ALA A 394 -3.18 9.61 31.82
CA ALA A 394 -3.16 10.18 33.17
C ALA A 394 -4.49 9.92 33.88
N TYR A 395 -4.46 9.13 34.96
CA TYR A 395 -5.62 8.85 35.79
C TYR A 395 -5.87 10.03 36.73
N LEU A 396 -6.71 10.97 36.32
CA LEU A 396 -6.98 12.22 37.04
C LEU A 396 -7.78 12.00 38.33
N LYS A 397 -8.49 10.87 38.42
CA LYS A 397 -9.03 10.30 39.65
C LYS A 397 -8.44 8.92 39.83
N ASP A 398 -8.05 8.58 41.07
CA ASP A 398 -7.51 7.27 41.41
C ASP A 398 -8.61 6.19 41.29
N PRO A 399 -8.49 5.19 40.39
CA PRO A 399 -9.48 4.14 40.21
C PRO A 399 -9.58 3.20 41.40
N SER A 400 -8.54 3.12 42.24
CA SER A 400 -8.55 2.33 43.49
C SER A 400 -9.37 2.99 44.60
N GLN A 401 -9.57 4.32 44.52
CA GLN A 401 -10.39 5.09 45.48
C GLN A 401 -11.80 5.39 44.93
N THR A 402 -11.96 5.39 43.60
CA THR A 402 -13.23 5.72 42.93
C THR A 402 -14.05 4.45 42.71
N GLN A 403 -15.02 4.17 43.58
CA GLN A 403 -15.81 2.92 43.52
C GLN A 403 -16.79 2.84 42.33
N ASN A 404 -17.10 3.97 41.70
CA ASN A 404 -18.04 4.07 40.58
C ASN A 404 -17.29 4.31 39.27
N PRO A 405 -17.24 3.33 38.33
CA PRO A 405 -16.57 3.50 37.04
C PRO A 405 -17.08 4.66 36.20
N GLU A 406 -18.36 5.03 36.31
CA GLU A 406 -18.94 6.19 35.61
C GLU A 406 -18.33 7.53 36.05
N GLU A 407 -17.70 7.57 37.23
CA GLU A 407 -17.00 8.75 37.73
C GLU A 407 -15.53 8.80 37.33
N TYR A 408 -14.95 7.76 36.72
CA TYR A 408 -13.57 7.76 36.25
C TYR A 408 -13.32 8.92 35.28
N GLU A 409 -12.14 9.54 35.41
CA GLU A 409 -11.71 10.65 34.57
C GLU A 409 -10.24 10.43 34.23
N THR A 410 -9.96 10.19 32.95
CA THR A 410 -8.63 9.82 32.44
C THR A 410 -8.30 10.72 31.26
N GLU A 411 -7.17 11.41 31.31
CA GLU A 411 -6.67 12.16 30.17
C GLU A 411 -5.79 11.24 29.33
N VAL A 412 -6.10 11.13 28.04
CA VAL A 412 -5.23 10.46 27.06
C VAL A 412 -4.42 11.54 26.36
N PHE A 413 -3.11 11.40 26.31
CA PHE A 413 -2.23 12.33 25.60
C PHE A 413 -1.10 11.63 24.84
N VAL A 414 -0.56 12.32 23.83
CA VAL A 414 0.57 11.87 22.98
C VAL A 414 1.57 13.02 22.89
N GLU A 415 2.87 12.75 23.08
CA GLU A 415 3.92 13.74 22.84
C GLU A 415 3.96 14.11 21.36
N ILE A 416 4.12 15.40 21.07
CA ILE A 416 4.29 15.91 19.71
C ILE A 416 5.60 16.69 19.57
N GLY A 417 5.97 16.94 18.31
CA GLY A 417 7.08 17.85 17.96
C GLY A 417 7.02 19.24 18.60
N PRO A 418 8.10 20.04 18.48
CA PRO A 418 8.21 21.36 19.10
C PRO A 418 7.17 22.38 18.60
N THR A 419 6.50 22.11 17.48
CA THR A 419 5.42 22.91 16.89
C THR A 419 4.26 23.13 17.86
N THR A 420 4.16 24.34 18.40
CA THR A 420 2.98 24.80 19.15
C THR A 420 2.00 25.52 18.24
N LEU A 421 0.69 25.29 18.42
CA LEU A 421 -0.38 26.00 17.70
C LEU A 421 -1.22 26.83 18.68
N GLU A 422 -1.58 28.05 18.31
CA GLU A 422 -2.47 28.90 19.11
C GLU A 422 -3.89 28.31 19.25
N GLN A 423 -4.33 27.59 18.22
CA GLN A 423 -5.61 26.88 18.17
C GLN A 423 -5.43 25.54 17.44
N LEU A 424 -5.96 24.46 18.03
CA LEU A 424 -6.09 23.16 17.35
C LEU A 424 -7.41 23.11 16.56
N GLN A 425 -7.37 22.50 15.39
CA GLN A 425 -8.56 22.00 14.70
C GLN A 425 -8.98 20.65 15.29
N GLY A 426 -10.27 20.45 15.55
CA GLY A 426 -10.85 19.22 16.10
C GLY A 426 -11.60 19.45 17.42
N GLU A 427 -12.81 18.91 17.55
CA GLU A 427 -13.66 19.18 18.71
C GLU A 427 -13.26 18.38 19.95
N GLY A 428 -12.93 19.04 21.06
CA GLY A 428 -12.70 18.39 22.35
C GLY A 428 -11.43 17.54 22.43
N CYS A 429 -10.39 17.99 21.73
CA CYS A 429 -8.99 17.73 22.06
C CYS A 429 -8.33 19.08 22.40
N GLY A 430 -7.15 19.06 23.02
CA GLY A 430 -6.41 20.26 23.41
C GLY A 430 -4.91 20.08 23.27
N MET A 431 -4.16 21.18 23.31
CA MET A 431 -2.70 21.17 23.38
C MET A 431 -2.27 21.71 24.75
N LYS A 432 -1.25 21.11 25.35
CA LYS A 432 -0.61 21.65 26.57
C LYS A 432 0.87 21.26 26.62
N LYS A 433 1.58 21.80 27.60
CA LYS A 433 2.92 21.34 27.97
C LYS A 433 2.87 20.40 29.17
N ILE A 434 3.71 19.37 29.15
CA ILE A 434 4.09 18.61 30.33
C ILE A 434 5.41 19.20 30.85
N PRO A 435 5.50 19.60 32.14
CA PRO A 435 6.71 20.21 32.68
C PRO A 435 7.85 19.21 32.83
N ALA A 436 9.08 19.70 32.80
CA ALA A 436 10.26 18.89 33.09
C ALA A 436 10.28 18.39 34.54
N GLY A 437 10.86 17.21 34.79
CA GLY A 437 10.98 16.63 36.13
C GLY A 437 11.62 15.23 36.17
N GLU A 438 11.61 14.59 37.34
CA GLU A 438 11.91 13.17 37.50
C GLU A 438 10.60 12.35 37.44
N VAL A 439 10.59 11.22 36.72
CA VAL A 439 9.48 10.25 36.75
C VAL A 439 10.00 8.91 37.24
N ALA A 440 9.28 8.29 38.19
CA ALA A 440 9.54 6.93 38.63
C ALA A 440 8.68 5.98 37.77
N ALA A 441 9.32 5.05 37.08
CA ALA A 441 8.72 4.21 36.05
C ALA A 441 9.00 2.72 36.26
N ARG A 442 7.95 1.89 36.27
CA ARG A 442 7.96 0.41 36.32
C ARG A 442 7.51 -0.15 34.98
N VAL A 443 8.32 -1.04 34.40
CA VAL A 443 7.99 -1.74 33.14
C VAL A 443 6.99 -2.84 33.40
N GLU A 444 5.94 -2.92 32.58
CA GLU A 444 4.95 -3.99 32.56
C GLU A 444 5.05 -4.77 31.25
N ILE A 445 4.90 -6.09 31.35
CA ILE A 445 4.71 -6.97 30.19
C ILE A 445 3.51 -7.86 30.49
N GLY A 446 2.53 -7.87 29.59
CA GLY A 446 1.31 -8.67 29.70
C GLY A 446 0.03 -7.86 29.91
N PRO A 447 -1.10 -8.52 30.22
CA PRO A 447 -2.42 -7.90 30.24
C PRO A 447 -2.59 -6.88 31.38
N TYR A 448 -3.54 -5.97 31.20
CA TYR A 448 -3.79 -4.86 32.12
C TYR A 448 -4.47 -5.26 33.45
N ASP A 449 -4.67 -6.55 33.73
CA ASP A 449 -5.37 -7.06 34.93
C ASP A 449 -4.67 -6.67 36.25
N LYS A 450 -3.34 -6.52 36.21
CA LYS A 450 -2.51 -6.22 37.39
C LYS A 450 -2.12 -4.76 37.55
N VAL A 451 -2.52 -3.88 36.63
CA VAL A 451 -2.09 -2.46 36.62
C VAL A 451 -2.33 -1.76 37.97
N ALA A 452 -3.52 -1.91 38.55
CA ALA A 452 -3.85 -1.32 39.85
C ALA A 452 -2.98 -1.85 41.01
N ALA A 453 -2.63 -3.14 40.99
CA ALA A 453 -1.75 -3.74 42.00
C ALA A 453 -0.30 -3.26 41.85
N ASN A 454 0.18 -3.17 40.60
CA ASN A 454 1.56 -2.84 40.27
C ASN A 454 1.88 -1.34 40.51
N TYR A 455 0.89 -0.43 40.36
CA TYR A 455 0.98 0.93 40.90
C TYR A 455 1.21 0.95 42.41
N GLY A 456 0.54 0.06 43.15
CA GLY A 456 0.73 -0.12 44.59
C GLY A 456 2.12 -0.65 44.97
N GLU A 457 2.84 -1.31 44.06
CA GLU A 457 4.25 -1.67 44.24
C GLU A 457 5.18 -0.50 43.93
N LEU A 458 4.96 0.19 42.81
CA LEU A 458 5.71 1.37 42.40
C LEU A 458 5.65 2.47 43.48
N ALA A 459 4.46 2.74 44.05
CA ALA A 459 4.31 3.70 45.15
C ALA A 459 5.12 3.32 46.41
N LYS A 460 5.20 2.02 46.76
CA LYS A 460 6.04 1.53 47.87
C LYS A 460 7.52 1.70 47.55
N TRP A 461 7.93 1.44 46.30
CA TRP A 461 9.31 1.63 45.84
C TRP A 461 9.72 3.12 45.88
N ILE A 462 8.87 4.01 45.37
CA ILE A 462 9.06 5.48 45.44
C ILE A 462 9.24 5.91 46.90
N GLY A 463 8.33 5.47 47.77
CA GLY A 463 8.35 5.78 49.21
C GLY A 463 9.66 5.33 49.89
N LYS A 464 10.15 4.14 49.56
CA LYS A 464 11.38 3.52 50.10
C LYS A 464 12.66 4.20 49.61
N ASN A 465 12.69 4.69 48.38
CA ASN A 465 13.90 5.29 47.76
C ASN A 465 14.03 6.81 48.01
N GLY A 466 13.30 7.38 48.97
CA GLY A 466 13.43 8.79 49.34
C GLY A 466 12.65 9.77 48.44
N TYR A 467 11.73 9.28 47.61
CA TYR A 467 10.92 10.10 46.72
C TYR A 467 9.48 10.27 47.24
N ALA A 468 8.81 11.34 46.79
CA ALA A 468 7.39 11.59 46.95
C ALA A 468 6.72 11.76 45.59
N VAL A 469 5.49 11.27 45.43
CA VAL A 469 4.67 11.46 44.21
C VAL A 469 4.21 12.92 44.13
N SER A 470 4.31 13.51 42.94
CA SER A 470 3.99 14.92 42.67
C SER A 470 2.97 15.13 41.53
N GLY A 471 2.24 14.08 41.14
CA GLY A 471 1.24 14.13 40.07
C GLY A 471 0.33 12.89 40.05
N PRO A 472 -0.59 12.80 39.07
CA PRO A 472 -1.44 11.62 38.89
C PRO A 472 -0.61 10.38 38.52
N ALA A 473 -1.25 9.21 38.61
CA ALA A 473 -0.72 7.99 38.00
C ALA A 473 -0.75 8.12 36.47
N LEU A 474 0.34 7.73 35.81
CA LEU A 474 0.53 7.80 34.36
C LEU A 474 0.83 6.41 33.80
N MET A 475 0.14 5.96 32.75
CA MET A 475 0.50 4.73 32.02
C MET A 475 0.84 5.05 30.57
N ALA A 476 2.09 4.83 30.15
CA ALA A 476 2.47 4.89 28.73
C ALA A 476 2.35 3.49 28.10
N THR A 477 1.81 3.41 26.87
CA THR A 477 1.72 2.14 26.11
C THR A 477 2.57 2.20 24.85
N TYR A 478 3.33 1.15 24.58
CA TYR A 478 4.34 1.12 23.51
C TYR A 478 3.93 0.29 22.29
N ASN A 479 2.93 -0.59 22.42
CA ASN A 479 2.36 -1.36 21.34
C ASN A 479 0.81 -1.34 21.38
N ASN A 480 0.18 -1.66 20.25
CA ASN A 480 -1.26 -1.46 20.06
C ASN A 480 -2.06 -2.68 20.61
N PRO A 481 -2.89 -2.52 21.65
CA PRO A 481 -3.66 -3.64 22.22
C PRO A 481 -4.79 -4.18 21.33
N ALA A 482 -5.08 -3.54 20.19
CA ALA A 482 -6.01 -4.08 19.19
C ALA A 482 -5.35 -5.08 18.23
N THR A 483 -4.01 -5.11 18.13
CA THR A 483 -3.25 -5.99 17.21
C THR A 483 -2.16 -6.80 17.87
N THR A 484 -1.79 -6.47 19.11
CA THR A 484 -0.74 -7.17 19.89
C THR A 484 -1.37 -8.22 20.80
N ALA A 485 -0.73 -9.39 20.93
CA ALA A 485 -1.20 -10.44 21.85
C ALA A 485 -1.17 -9.95 23.31
N PRO A 486 -2.14 -10.32 24.18
CA PRO A 486 -2.24 -9.78 25.53
C PRO A 486 -1.02 -9.98 26.42
N ASP A 487 -0.28 -11.07 26.23
CA ASP A 487 0.97 -11.43 26.93
C ASP A 487 2.20 -10.69 26.39
N ALA A 488 2.13 -10.15 25.16
CA ALA A 488 3.17 -9.32 24.53
C ALA A 488 2.92 -7.80 24.67
N LEU A 489 1.87 -7.38 25.38
CA LEU A 489 1.62 -5.95 25.63
C LEU A 489 2.73 -5.35 26.48
N VAL A 490 3.23 -4.17 26.08
CA VAL A 490 4.31 -3.45 26.76
C VAL A 490 3.82 -2.07 27.16
N SER A 491 3.89 -1.79 28.46
CA SER A 491 3.56 -0.49 29.04
C SER A 491 4.49 -0.11 30.17
N GLU A 492 4.45 1.15 30.58
CA GLU A 492 5.11 1.62 31.80
C GLU A 492 4.10 2.28 32.73
N LEU A 493 4.06 1.82 33.98
CA LEU A 493 3.39 2.53 35.07
C LEU A 493 4.34 3.58 35.61
N MET A 494 3.85 4.80 35.78
CA MET A 494 4.66 5.97 36.06
C MET A 494 4.00 6.89 37.08
N PHE A 495 4.84 7.55 37.88
CA PHE A 495 4.46 8.72 38.68
C PHE A 495 5.52 9.80 38.51
N MET A 496 5.10 11.05 38.30
CA MET A 496 5.99 12.20 38.50
C MET A 496 6.40 12.23 39.98
N VAL A 497 7.68 12.48 40.25
CA VAL A 497 8.25 12.44 41.60
C VAL A 497 9.17 13.62 41.89
N VAL A 498 9.28 13.93 43.18
CA VAL A 498 10.30 14.83 43.75
C VAL A 498 11.04 14.11 44.88
N LYS A 499 12.28 14.53 45.16
CA LYS A 499 13.02 14.07 46.34
C LYS A 499 12.43 14.67 47.61
N LYS A 500 12.45 13.90 48.71
CA LYS A 500 12.02 14.31 50.05
C LYS A 500 13.10 15.10 50.79
#